data_AF-A0A8S1QQG6-F1
#
_entry.id   AF-A0A8S1QQG6-F1
#
_cell.length_a   1.000
_cell.length_b   1.000
_cell.length_c   1.000
_cell.angle_alpha   90.00
_cell.angle_beta   90.00
_cell.angle_gamma   90.00
#
_symmetry.space_group_name_H-M   'P 1'
#
loop_
_entity.id
_entity.type
_entity.pdbx_description
1 polymer ?
#
loop_
_entity_poly.entity_id
_entity_poly.type
_entity_poly.pdbx_seq_one_letter_code
_entity_poly.pdbx_strand_id
1 'polypeptide(L)'
;MMSSVRSRENRKHSQVSKSLNFSLPKRASSQIKIHHLPSISNNSTCCSNSNTSSPPQSCSKLEDDCIDMSPVSKNTSQDPLNYFNYDDFQYILPITINGVKILKLDWSYFSAPPNILSPWKAHCFWTVGYTFDINMRKMKKSQNIKYRLVIQSWCCLNNKSWVKNKWDRLLEHETGHYLIGCLCALDFKQKADKFKYTKNYRMECTKLFQDIFQFYLQMEKQYDEETNHSQNVSKQKEWNEFIKSELLKY
;
A
#
# COMPACT_ATOMS: atom_id res chain seq x y z
N MET A 1 -57.79 37.54 -19.14
CA MET A 1 -57.80 36.07 -19.22
C MET A 1 -56.49 35.62 -19.84
N MET A 2 -55.85 34.64 -19.20
CA MET A 2 -54.75 33.78 -19.70
C MET A 2 -53.39 34.46 -19.94
N SER A 3 -52.36 34.30 -19.11
CA SER A 3 -51.62 33.10 -18.64
C SER A 3 -50.41 32.73 -19.52
N SER A 4 -49.22 32.91 -18.91
CA SER A 4 -48.10 31.94 -18.85
C SER A 4 -47.21 31.71 -20.08
N VAL A 5 -45.92 32.03 -19.95
CA VAL A 5 -44.80 31.10 -19.63
C VAL A 5 -43.49 31.77 -20.10
N ARG A 6 -42.65 32.23 -19.15
CA ARG A 6 -41.22 32.49 -19.39
C ARG A 6 -40.46 31.20 -19.09
N SER A 7 -39.85 30.59 -20.09
CA SER A 7 -38.91 29.48 -19.92
C SER A 7 -37.61 29.99 -19.29
N ARG A 8 -37.29 29.51 -18.09
CA ARG A 8 -35.96 29.65 -17.46
C ARG A 8 -35.18 28.37 -17.76
N GLU A 9 -34.15 28.47 -18.60
CA GLU A 9 -33.15 27.42 -18.75
C GLU A 9 -32.25 27.39 -17.50
N ASN A 10 -32.54 26.47 -16.58
CA ASN A 10 -31.62 26.08 -15.52
C ASN A 10 -30.74 24.93 -16.03
N ARG A 11 -29.55 25.26 -16.52
CA ARG A 11 -28.49 24.28 -16.82
C ARG A 11 -27.90 23.78 -15.50
N LYS A 12 -28.43 22.67 -14.99
CA LYS A 12 -27.79 21.92 -13.90
C LYS A 12 -26.55 21.22 -14.46
N HIS A 13 -25.36 21.73 -14.14
CA HIS A 13 -24.13 20.96 -14.20
C HIS A 13 -24.19 19.86 -13.14
N SER A 14 -24.66 18.69 -13.53
CA SER A 14 -24.50 17.46 -12.75
C SER A 14 -23.09 16.93 -13.03
N GLN A 15 -22.16 17.14 -12.10
CA GLN A 15 -20.93 16.35 -12.06
C GLN A 15 -21.33 14.90 -11.75
N VAL A 16 -21.38 14.09 -12.79
CA VAL A 16 -21.49 12.63 -12.66
C VAL A 16 -20.15 12.13 -12.14
N SER A 17 -20.04 11.96 -10.83
CA SER A 17 -19.03 11.08 -10.24
C SER A 17 -19.33 9.67 -10.73
N LYS A 18 -18.68 9.24 -11.82
CA LYS A 18 -18.65 7.83 -12.20
C LYS A 18 -17.99 7.10 -11.04
N SER A 19 -18.79 6.41 -10.23
CA SER A 19 -18.29 5.41 -9.30
C SER A 19 -17.58 4.35 -10.13
N LEU A 20 -16.25 4.38 -10.14
CA LEU A 20 -15.44 3.26 -10.62
C LEU A 20 -15.84 2.07 -9.75
N ASN A 21 -16.62 1.14 -10.33
CA ASN A 21 -17.02 -0.09 -9.66
C ASN A 21 -15.80 -1.01 -9.59
N PHE A 22 -14.89 -0.70 -8.67
CA PHE A 22 -13.76 -1.54 -8.36
C PHE A 22 -14.27 -2.76 -7.58
N SER A 23 -14.25 -3.94 -8.20
CA SER A 23 -14.59 -5.18 -7.51
C SER A 23 -13.44 -5.55 -6.58
N LEU A 24 -13.44 -4.99 -5.37
CA LEU A 24 -12.47 -5.37 -4.34
C LEU A 24 -12.59 -6.88 -4.03
N PRO A 25 -11.49 -7.52 -3.60
CA PRO A 25 -11.56 -8.87 -3.06
C PRO A 25 -12.66 -8.90 -1.99
N LYS A 26 -13.57 -9.87 -2.04
CA LYS A 26 -14.59 -10.00 -1.01
C LYS A 26 -13.90 -10.26 0.32
N ARG A 27 -14.09 -9.39 1.32
CA ARG A 27 -13.66 -9.66 2.70
C ARG A 27 -14.30 -10.98 3.13
N ALA A 28 -13.49 -12.00 3.41
CA ALA A 28 -13.99 -13.28 3.88
C ALA A 28 -14.71 -13.06 5.23
N SER A 29 -16.03 -13.26 5.23
CA SER A 29 -16.78 -13.46 6.48
C SER A 29 -16.27 -14.77 7.11
N SER A 30 -15.94 -14.69 8.39
CA SER A 30 -15.36 -15.75 9.21
C SER A 30 -16.04 -17.11 9.01
N GLN A 31 -15.38 -17.98 8.24
CA GLN A 31 -15.35 -19.45 8.25
C GLN A 31 -14.97 -19.91 6.85
N ILE A 32 -13.78 -20.48 6.62
CA ILE A 32 -13.52 -21.45 5.54
C ILE A 32 -12.18 -22.17 5.81
N LYS A 33 -12.23 -23.49 5.59
CA LYS A 33 -11.16 -24.48 5.71
C LYS A 33 -10.01 -24.22 4.74
N ILE A 34 -8.81 -24.48 5.24
CA ILE A 34 -7.53 -24.41 4.51
C ILE A 34 -7.50 -25.53 3.48
N HIS A 35 -7.48 -25.18 2.20
CA HIS A 35 -6.93 -26.03 1.15
C HIS A 35 -5.60 -25.44 0.70
N HIS A 36 -4.56 -26.28 0.67
CA HIS A 36 -3.21 -25.95 0.26
C HIS A 36 -3.19 -25.30 -1.13
N LEU A 37 -2.66 -24.08 -1.22
CA LEU A 37 -2.25 -23.43 -2.45
C LEU A 37 -0.72 -23.51 -2.60
N PRO A 38 -0.19 -23.55 -3.83
CA PRO A 38 1.23 -23.72 -4.09
C PRO A 38 2.02 -22.45 -3.75
N SER A 39 3.28 -22.68 -3.37
CA SER A 39 4.35 -21.76 -2.98
C SER A 39 4.28 -20.33 -3.56
N ILE A 40 3.81 -19.41 -2.72
CA ILE A 40 4.08 -17.97 -2.82
C ILE A 40 5.29 -17.72 -1.92
N SER A 41 6.39 -17.21 -2.49
CA SER A 41 7.64 -17.00 -1.79
C SER A 41 7.45 -16.14 -0.54
N ASN A 42 8.03 -16.63 0.55
CA ASN A 42 7.89 -16.16 1.92
C ASN A 42 8.11 -14.64 2.08
N ASN A 43 7.04 -13.85 2.10
CA ASN A 43 7.05 -12.54 2.76
C ASN A 43 7.12 -12.79 4.26
N SER A 44 8.32 -12.63 4.83
CA SER A 44 8.59 -12.85 6.25
C SER A 44 7.80 -11.85 7.09
N THR A 45 6.82 -12.36 7.84
CA THR A 45 6.12 -11.61 8.90
C THR A 45 7.12 -11.35 10.03
N CYS A 46 7.55 -10.10 10.20
CA CYS A 46 8.29 -9.70 11.41
C CYS A 46 7.29 -9.39 12.54
N CYS A 47 6.83 -10.44 13.23
CA CYS A 47 6.20 -10.30 14.55
C CYS A 47 7.30 -10.19 15.61
N SER A 48 7.72 -8.98 15.96
CA SER A 48 8.67 -8.76 17.06
C SER A 48 7.96 -8.90 18.41
N ASN A 49 8.09 -10.07 19.03
CA ASN A 49 7.73 -10.30 20.43
C ASN A 49 8.85 -9.75 21.33
N SER A 50 8.80 -8.47 21.70
CA SER A 50 9.45 -7.96 22.91
C SER A 50 9.08 -6.49 23.12
N ASN A 51 8.85 -6.12 24.38
CA ASN A 51 8.79 -4.72 24.80
C ASN A 51 10.12 -4.08 24.39
N THR A 52 10.05 -2.99 23.63
CA THR A 52 11.18 -2.27 22.99
C THR A 52 11.74 -2.92 21.72
N SER A 53 11.15 -2.57 20.58
CA SER A 53 11.87 -2.57 19.31
C SER A 53 11.48 -1.32 18.54
N SER A 54 12.34 -0.31 18.61
CA SER A 54 12.35 0.83 17.68
C SER A 54 12.47 0.32 16.23
N PRO A 55 12.14 1.14 15.22
CA PRO A 55 12.30 0.77 13.81
C PRO A 55 13.73 0.25 13.57
N PRO A 56 13.94 -0.80 12.75
CA PRO A 56 15.28 -1.20 12.36
C PRO A 56 15.99 0.00 11.74
N GLN A 57 17.21 0.29 12.22
CA GLN A 57 18.11 1.31 11.71
C GLN A 57 18.50 0.96 10.26
N SER A 58 17.64 1.32 9.32
CA SER A 58 17.95 1.41 7.89
C SER A 58 17.58 2.80 7.34
N CYS A 59 17.06 3.68 8.21
CA CYS A 59 16.61 5.02 7.84
C CYS A 59 17.58 6.08 8.37
N SER A 60 18.80 6.09 7.85
CA SER A 60 19.70 7.25 7.88
C SER A 60 20.92 6.95 7.00
N LYS A 61 20.97 7.52 5.80
CA LYS A 61 22.25 7.76 5.13
C LYS A 61 22.46 9.26 5.09
N LEU A 62 23.55 9.66 5.74
CA LEU A 62 24.17 10.96 5.67
C LEU A 62 24.81 11.13 4.28
N GLU A 63 24.81 12.38 3.86
CA GLU A 63 25.42 12.93 2.64
C GLU A 63 26.95 12.71 2.65
N ASP A 64 27.54 12.51 1.47
CA ASP A 64 28.78 13.17 1.02
C ASP A 64 29.10 12.82 -0.45
N ASP A 65 29.66 13.81 -1.13
CA ASP A 65 29.82 14.00 -2.58
C ASP A 65 30.73 13.01 -3.33
N CYS A 66 30.46 12.84 -4.64
CA CYS A 66 31.42 13.15 -5.72
C CYS A 66 30.76 13.01 -7.10
N ILE A 67 30.85 14.08 -7.89
CA ILE A 67 30.45 14.19 -9.29
C ILE A 67 31.50 13.49 -10.16
N ASP A 68 31.10 12.50 -10.96
CA ASP A 68 31.87 12.05 -12.12
C ASP A 68 31.01 12.19 -13.38
N MET A 69 31.44 13.11 -14.25
CA MET A 69 30.91 13.36 -15.58
C MET A 69 31.69 12.50 -16.57
N SER A 70 31.14 11.34 -16.92
CA SER A 70 31.53 10.57 -18.10
C SER A 70 30.29 9.99 -18.78
N PRO A 71 30.24 9.96 -20.13
CA PRO A 71 28.98 9.84 -20.87
C PRO A 71 28.41 8.44 -20.74
N VAL A 72 27.27 8.32 -20.06
CA VAL A 72 26.51 7.08 -19.95
C VAL A 72 26.16 6.58 -21.35
N SER A 73 26.67 5.38 -21.64
CA SER A 73 26.44 4.62 -22.87
C SER A 73 24.96 4.58 -23.23
N LYS A 74 24.63 5.07 -24.43
CA LYS A 74 23.29 5.04 -25.01
C LYS A 74 22.85 3.61 -25.36
N ASN A 75 21.56 3.37 -25.13
CA ASN A 75 20.67 2.27 -25.54
C ASN A 75 20.56 1.02 -24.65
N THR A 76 19.69 1.13 -23.64
CA THR A 76 18.90 0.03 -23.08
C THR A 76 17.40 0.33 -23.26
N SER A 77 16.83 -0.18 -24.35
CA SER A 77 15.39 -0.33 -24.65
C SER A 77 14.47 0.84 -24.25
N GLN A 78 14.18 1.72 -25.21
CA GLN A 78 13.09 2.69 -25.12
C GLN A 78 11.79 1.95 -24.78
N ASP A 79 11.10 2.34 -23.70
CA ASP A 79 9.84 1.69 -23.30
C ASP A 79 8.83 1.89 -24.44
N PRO A 80 8.25 0.83 -25.01
CA PRO A 80 7.25 0.95 -26.08
C PRO A 80 6.00 1.74 -25.65
N LEU A 81 5.80 1.98 -24.35
CA LEU A 81 4.70 2.76 -23.79
C LEU A 81 5.12 4.13 -23.22
N ASN A 82 6.31 4.63 -23.58
CA ASN A 82 6.84 5.90 -23.08
C ASN A 82 6.07 7.17 -23.49
N TYR A 83 5.05 7.06 -24.35
CA TYR A 83 4.22 8.18 -24.78
C TYR A 83 3.11 8.53 -23.78
N PHE A 84 2.90 7.71 -22.74
CA PHE A 84 2.05 8.04 -21.60
C PHE A 84 2.87 8.69 -20.48
N ASN A 85 2.19 9.50 -19.67
CA ASN A 85 2.76 10.05 -18.43
C ASN A 85 2.55 9.07 -17.26
N TYR A 86 3.54 8.97 -16.38
CA TYR A 86 3.63 8.06 -15.24
C TYR A 86 4.09 8.83 -13.98
N ASP A 87 3.39 9.92 -13.67
CA ASP A 87 3.68 10.83 -12.55
C ASP A 87 2.51 10.96 -11.56
N ASP A 88 1.52 10.05 -11.61
CA ASP A 88 0.30 10.09 -10.82
C ASP A 88 0.57 10.21 -9.31
N PHE A 89 1.59 9.52 -8.81
CA PHE A 89 1.97 9.56 -7.40
C PHE A 89 3.02 10.64 -7.09
N GLN A 90 3.64 11.26 -8.10
CA GLN A 90 4.74 12.20 -7.91
C GLN A 90 4.31 13.46 -7.14
N TYR A 91 3.06 13.89 -7.30
CA TYR A 91 2.53 15.10 -6.67
C TYR A 91 1.98 14.87 -5.25
N ILE A 92 1.76 13.61 -4.86
CA ILE A 92 1.22 13.27 -3.53
C ILE A 92 2.31 12.72 -2.59
N LEU A 93 3.46 12.29 -3.12
CA LEU A 93 4.55 11.69 -2.35
C LEU A 93 5.78 12.62 -2.26
N PRO A 94 6.53 12.60 -1.15
CA PRO A 94 6.30 11.82 0.07
C PRO A 94 5.20 12.44 0.95
N ILE A 95 4.54 11.62 1.78
CA ILE A 95 3.49 12.05 2.70
C ILE A 95 3.53 11.25 4.01
N THR A 96 2.99 11.81 5.09
CA THR A 96 2.75 11.06 6.34
C THR A 96 1.26 11.08 6.66
N ILE A 97 0.65 9.90 6.81
CA ILE A 97 -0.79 9.75 7.12
C ILE A 97 -0.91 8.92 8.40
N ASN A 98 -1.59 9.44 9.42
CA ASN A 98 -1.75 8.76 10.72
C ASN A 98 -0.46 8.19 11.33
N GLY A 99 0.67 8.88 11.13
CA GLY A 99 2.00 8.46 11.61
C GLY A 99 2.72 7.44 10.73
N VAL A 100 2.09 6.95 9.65
CA VAL A 100 2.74 6.10 8.64
C VAL A 100 3.41 7.01 7.61
N LYS A 101 4.75 6.96 7.52
CA LYS A 101 5.53 7.70 6.52
C LYS A 101 5.54 6.91 5.20
N ILE A 102 5.11 7.55 4.12
CA ILE A 102 5.05 7.00 2.76
C ILE A 102 6.08 7.74 1.91
N LEU A 103 7.04 6.99 1.37
CA LEU A 103 8.16 7.53 0.61
C LEU A 103 7.80 7.74 -0.86
N LYS A 104 8.45 8.72 -1.50
CA LYS A 104 8.50 8.80 -2.96
C LYS A 104 9.57 7.82 -3.44
N LEU A 105 9.18 6.84 -4.24
CA LEU A 105 10.11 5.82 -4.73
C LEU A 105 10.86 6.26 -5.98
N ASP A 106 12.08 5.76 -6.10
CA ASP A 106 12.88 5.77 -7.30
C ASP A 106 13.69 4.45 -7.38
N TRP A 107 14.44 4.27 -8.45
CA TRP A 107 15.18 3.03 -8.69
C TRP A 107 16.30 2.74 -7.69
N SER A 108 16.71 3.69 -6.85
CA SER A 108 17.69 3.45 -5.78
C SER A 108 17.19 2.50 -4.69
N TYR A 109 15.87 2.36 -4.54
CA TYR A 109 15.25 1.41 -3.61
C TYR A 109 15.25 -0.04 -4.12
N PHE A 110 15.61 -0.27 -5.39
CA PHE A 110 15.64 -1.58 -6.05
C PHE A 110 17.10 -2.05 -6.21
N SER A 111 17.79 -2.20 -5.06
CA SER A 111 19.23 -2.42 -5.00
C SER A 111 19.66 -3.88 -5.17
N ALA A 112 18.75 -4.85 -5.10
CA ALA A 112 19.13 -6.26 -5.20
C ALA A 112 19.48 -6.65 -6.64
N PRO A 113 20.37 -7.65 -6.84
CA PRO A 113 20.63 -8.20 -8.16
C PRO A 113 19.34 -8.68 -8.84
N PRO A 114 19.12 -8.36 -10.12
CA PRO A 114 17.93 -8.78 -10.84
C PRO A 114 17.83 -10.30 -10.93
N ASN A 115 16.64 -10.83 -10.70
CA ASN A 115 16.36 -12.25 -10.91
C ASN A 115 16.25 -12.53 -12.41
N ILE A 116 17.36 -12.90 -13.04
CA ILE A 116 17.45 -13.14 -14.49
C ILE A 116 16.47 -14.21 -14.98
N LEU A 117 16.12 -15.20 -14.16
CA LEU A 117 15.22 -16.30 -14.51
C LEU A 117 13.74 -15.92 -14.42
N SER A 118 13.40 -14.84 -13.71
CA SER A 118 12.02 -14.37 -13.61
C SER A 118 11.53 -13.80 -14.96
N PRO A 119 10.29 -14.06 -15.42
CA PRO A 119 9.75 -13.38 -16.59
C PRO A 119 9.51 -11.88 -16.34
N TRP A 120 9.43 -11.46 -15.06
CA TRP A 120 9.10 -10.10 -14.64
C TRP A 120 10.29 -9.15 -14.79
N LYS A 121 9.98 -7.86 -14.97
CA LYS A 121 10.98 -6.81 -15.22
C LYS A 121 11.45 -6.13 -13.94
N ALA A 122 10.67 -6.16 -12.88
CA ALA A 122 11.04 -5.74 -11.54
C ALA A 122 10.23 -6.55 -10.53
N HIS A 123 10.58 -6.39 -9.25
CA HIS A 123 9.76 -6.84 -8.14
C HIS A 123 10.02 -5.99 -6.90
N CYS A 124 8.96 -5.35 -6.40
CA CYS A 124 8.92 -4.61 -5.15
C CYS A 124 8.60 -5.54 -3.98
N PHE A 125 9.60 -5.82 -3.14
CA PHE A 125 9.36 -6.48 -1.86
C PHE A 125 9.06 -5.42 -0.80
N TRP A 126 7.81 -5.33 -0.35
CA TRP A 126 7.43 -4.51 0.81
C TRP A 126 7.15 -5.39 2.03
N THR A 127 7.19 -4.78 3.21
CA THR A 127 6.85 -5.43 4.47
C THR A 127 6.10 -4.44 5.35
N VAL A 128 5.08 -4.92 6.06
CA VAL A 128 4.36 -4.14 7.07
C VAL A 128 4.75 -4.63 8.45
N GLY A 129 5.16 -3.69 9.29
CA GLY A 129 5.45 -3.92 10.70
C GLY A 129 4.56 -3.10 11.60
N TYR A 130 4.44 -3.52 12.85
CA TYR A 130 3.75 -2.76 13.88
C TYR A 130 4.31 -3.03 15.27
N THR A 131 4.13 -2.05 16.16
CA THR A 131 4.27 -2.17 17.60
C THR A 131 2.99 -1.68 18.29
N PHE A 132 2.82 -2.03 19.56
CA PHE A 132 1.74 -1.47 20.35
C PHE A 132 2.12 -1.26 21.81
N ASP A 133 1.58 -0.19 22.37
CA ASP A 133 1.53 0.02 23.82
C ASP A 133 0.17 -0.38 24.37
N ILE A 134 0.15 -0.88 25.61
CA ILE A 134 -1.08 -1.30 26.26
C ILE A 134 -1.49 -0.38 27.40
N ASN A 135 -2.72 0.08 27.34
CA ASN A 135 -3.39 0.83 28.39
C ASN A 135 -4.48 -0.04 29.03
N MET A 136 -4.26 -0.46 30.28
CA MET A 136 -5.22 -1.23 31.06
C MET A 136 -5.92 -0.33 32.07
N ARG A 137 -7.25 -0.33 32.06
CA ARG A 137 -8.05 0.46 33.01
C ARG A 137 -9.10 -0.41 33.68
N LYS A 138 -9.06 -0.51 35.01
CA LYS A 138 -10.13 -1.14 35.80
C LYS A 138 -11.39 -0.28 35.71
N MET A 139 -12.52 -0.91 35.45
CA MET A 139 -13.80 -0.21 35.35
C MET A 139 -14.37 0.05 36.75
N LYS A 140 -14.90 1.25 37.01
CA LYS A 140 -15.41 1.62 38.35
C LYS A 140 -16.65 0.83 38.79
N LYS A 141 -17.45 0.33 37.83
CA LYS A 141 -18.76 -0.32 38.07
C LYS A 141 -18.75 -1.83 37.79
N SER A 142 -17.60 -2.42 37.47
CA SER A 142 -17.47 -3.87 37.27
C SER A 142 -16.05 -4.33 37.57
N GLN A 143 -15.87 -5.63 37.84
CA GLN A 143 -14.53 -6.20 38.02
C GLN A 143 -13.76 -6.36 36.69
N ASN A 144 -14.29 -5.84 35.58
CA ASN A 144 -13.69 -5.96 34.26
C ASN A 144 -12.56 -4.95 34.05
N ILE A 145 -11.55 -5.38 33.29
CA ILE A 145 -10.45 -4.53 32.80
C ILE A 145 -10.75 -4.17 31.35
N LYS A 146 -10.66 -2.88 31.03
CA LYS A 146 -10.67 -2.39 29.65
C LYS A 146 -9.24 -2.39 29.12
N TYR A 147 -9.00 -3.10 28.03
CA TYR A 147 -7.73 -3.14 27.31
C TYR A 147 -7.84 -2.20 26.09
N ARG A 148 -6.92 -1.25 25.99
CA ARG A 148 -6.77 -0.39 24.82
C ARG A 148 -5.34 -0.48 24.33
N LEU A 149 -5.17 -0.82 23.06
CA LEU A 149 -3.87 -0.76 22.40
C LEU A 149 -3.71 0.60 21.72
N VAL A 150 -2.48 1.11 21.70
CA VAL A 150 -2.08 2.26 20.89
C VAL A 150 -1.10 1.74 19.86
N ILE A 151 -1.51 1.70 18.60
CA ILE A 151 -0.73 1.07 17.53
C ILE A 151 0.19 2.08 16.85
N GLN A 152 1.43 1.67 16.59
CA GLN A 152 2.28 2.27 15.58
C GLN A 152 2.51 1.25 14.48
N SER A 153 2.30 1.62 13.22
CA SER A 153 2.52 0.76 12.06
C SER A 153 3.35 1.47 11.02
N TRP A 154 4.01 0.71 10.15
CA TRP A 154 4.82 1.23 9.06
C TRP A 154 4.85 0.23 7.89
N CYS A 155 5.15 0.74 6.70
CA CYS A 155 5.48 -0.06 5.53
C CYS A 155 6.87 0.34 5.04
N CYS A 156 7.71 -0.66 4.74
CA CYS A 156 9.06 -0.43 4.22
C CYS A 156 9.37 -1.35 3.04
N LEU A 157 10.26 -0.90 2.16
CA LEU A 157 10.86 -1.75 1.14
C LEU A 157 11.97 -2.61 1.74
N ASN A 158 12.04 -3.83 1.24
CA ASN A 158 13.10 -4.77 1.53
C ASN A 158 14.26 -4.54 0.56
N ASN A 159 15.49 -4.71 1.05
CA ASN A 159 16.71 -4.63 0.23
C ASN A 159 16.83 -5.77 -0.80
N LYS A 160 15.85 -6.68 -0.86
CA LYS A 160 15.66 -7.73 -1.86
C LYS A 160 14.95 -7.24 -3.14
N SER A 161 14.42 -6.02 -3.16
CA SER A 161 13.75 -5.45 -4.34
C SER A 161 14.73 -5.27 -5.50
N TRP A 162 14.34 -5.67 -6.71
CA TRP A 162 15.22 -5.72 -7.88
C TRP A 162 14.53 -5.23 -9.15
N VAL A 163 15.33 -4.80 -10.14
CA VAL A 163 14.85 -4.32 -11.45
C VAL A 163 15.82 -4.73 -12.57
N LYS A 164 15.27 -5.15 -13.71
CA LYS A 164 15.99 -5.43 -14.98
C LYS A 164 16.00 -4.23 -15.90
N ASN A 165 14.83 -3.62 -16.09
CA ASN A 165 14.62 -2.50 -17.01
C ASN A 165 14.03 -1.33 -16.23
N LYS A 166 14.75 -0.20 -16.20
CA LYS A 166 14.34 1.00 -15.47
C LYS A 166 13.44 1.87 -16.35
N TRP A 167 12.16 1.54 -16.42
CA TRP A 167 11.14 2.28 -17.18
C TRP A 167 10.18 3.01 -16.25
N ASP A 168 9.81 4.25 -16.55
CA ASP A 168 8.95 5.05 -15.66
C ASP A 168 7.60 4.37 -15.38
N ARG A 169 7.01 3.73 -16.40
CA ARG A 169 5.82 2.88 -16.26
C ARG A 169 5.98 1.76 -15.24
N LEU A 170 7.15 1.13 -15.23
CA LEU A 170 7.45 0.05 -14.29
C LEU A 170 7.66 0.62 -12.88
N LEU A 171 8.35 1.77 -12.76
CA LEU A 171 8.51 2.42 -11.46
C LEU A 171 7.16 2.80 -10.86
N GLU A 172 6.26 3.33 -11.67
CA GLU A 172 4.89 3.67 -11.29
C GLU A 172 4.11 2.42 -10.83
N HIS A 173 4.24 1.31 -11.57
CA HIS A 173 3.61 0.05 -11.21
C HIS A 173 4.10 -0.50 -9.87
N GLU A 174 5.43 -0.55 -9.67
CA GLU A 174 6.05 -0.99 -8.42
C GLU A 174 5.74 -0.02 -7.25
N THR A 175 5.59 1.28 -7.54
CA THR A 175 5.09 2.26 -6.56
C THR A 175 3.67 1.92 -6.12
N GLY A 176 2.81 1.46 -7.03
CA GLY A 176 1.49 0.93 -6.70
C GLY A 176 1.54 -0.23 -5.70
N HIS A 177 2.42 -1.22 -5.90
CA HIS A 177 2.63 -2.32 -4.94
C HIS A 177 3.01 -1.81 -3.54
N TYR A 178 3.99 -0.90 -3.48
CA TYR A 178 4.39 -0.28 -2.22
C TYR A 178 3.24 0.49 -1.54
N LEU A 179 2.43 1.22 -2.31
CA LEU A 179 1.28 1.94 -1.78
C LEU A 179 0.17 1.01 -1.28
N ILE A 180 -0.06 -0.14 -1.92
CA ILE A 180 -0.95 -1.19 -1.41
C ILE A 180 -0.46 -1.70 -0.04
N GLY A 181 0.86 -1.90 0.12
CA GLY A 181 1.47 -2.20 1.42
C GLY A 181 1.27 -1.08 2.46
N CYS A 182 1.37 0.19 2.05
CA CYS A 182 1.10 1.34 2.92
C CYS A 182 -0.37 1.39 3.35
N LEU A 183 -1.30 1.12 2.45
CA LEU A 183 -2.73 1.00 2.77
C LEU A 183 -2.99 -0.12 3.77
N CYS A 184 -2.29 -1.26 3.67
CA CYS A 184 -2.36 -2.31 4.68
C CYS A 184 -1.94 -1.81 6.08
N ALA A 185 -0.86 -1.04 6.17
CA ALA A 185 -0.39 -0.48 7.44
C ALA A 185 -1.40 0.52 8.05
N LEU A 186 -2.01 1.37 7.21
CA LEU A 186 -3.02 2.34 7.59
C LEU A 186 -4.34 1.67 8.03
N ASP A 187 -4.84 0.71 7.25
CA ASP A 187 -6.08 -0.03 7.55
C ASP A 187 -5.95 -0.82 8.86
N PHE A 188 -4.80 -1.48 9.06
CA PHE A 188 -4.51 -2.18 10.30
C PHE A 188 -4.53 -1.22 11.50
N LYS A 189 -3.78 -0.12 11.43
CA LYS A 189 -3.73 0.86 12.52
C LYS A 189 -5.12 1.39 12.86
N GLN A 190 -5.88 1.82 11.86
CA GLN A 190 -7.21 2.38 12.08
C GLN A 190 -8.17 1.38 12.73
N LYS A 191 -8.15 0.11 12.30
CA LYS A 191 -9.01 -0.93 12.88
C LYS A 191 -8.56 -1.36 14.26
N ALA A 192 -7.26 -1.53 14.47
CA ALA A 192 -6.71 -1.95 15.75
C ALA A 192 -6.90 -0.87 16.83
N ASP A 193 -6.73 0.42 16.51
CA ASP A 193 -6.99 1.52 17.44
C ASP A 193 -8.47 1.60 17.87
N LYS A 194 -9.40 1.12 17.02
CA LYS A 194 -10.85 1.07 17.31
C LYS A 194 -11.30 -0.27 17.93
N PHE A 195 -10.45 -1.29 17.94
CA PHE A 195 -10.82 -2.63 18.37
C PHE A 195 -11.01 -2.71 19.89
N LYS A 196 -12.04 -3.44 20.33
CA LYS A 196 -12.32 -3.67 21.76
C LYS A 196 -11.64 -4.96 22.21
N TYR A 197 -10.42 -4.82 22.73
CA TYR A 197 -9.62 -5.95 23.17
C TYR A 197 -10.09 -6.55 24.49
N THR A 198 -9.85 -7.86 24.64
CA THR A 198 -9.99 -8.60 25.89
C THR A 198 -8.63 -8.83 26.54
N LYS A 199 -8.58 -9.65 27.58
CA LYS A 199 -7.31 -10.12 28.17
C LYS A 199 -6.41 -10.85 27.16
N ASN A 200 -6.98 -11.34 26.06
CA ASN A 200 -6.28 -12.01 24.97
C ASN A 200 -5.79 -11.03 23.88
N TYR A 201 -5.66 -9.74 24.20
CA TYR A 201 -5.33 -8.67 23.26
C TYR A 201 -4.18 -8.99 22.30
N ARG A 202 -3.16 -9.74 22.73
CA ARG A 202 -2.05 -10.16 21.87
C ARG A 202 -2.53 -11.03 20.71
N MET A 203 -3.25 -12.11 21.01
CA MET A 203 -3.77 -13.02 19.98
C MET A 203 -4.79 -12.32 19.09
N GLU A 204 -5.66 -11.49 19.67
CA GLU A 204 -6.65 -10.71 18.94
C GLU A 204 -6.01 -9.71 17.97
N CYS A 205 -4.98 -8.99 18.42
CA CYS A 205 -4.24 -8.03 17.59
C CYS A 205 -3.49 -8.73 16.46
N THR A 206 -2.78 -9.83 16.76
CA THR A 206 -2.10 -10.64 15.74
C THR A 206 -3.08 -11.20 14.71
N LYS A 207 -4.23 -11.71 15.16
CA LYS A 207 -5.26 -12.23 14.25
C LYS A 207 -5.83 -11.12 13.36
N LEU A 208 -6.14 -9.97 13.94
CA LEU A 208 -6.61 -8.80 13.18
C LEU A 208 -5.58 -8.37 12.13
N PHE A 209 -4.30 -8.33 12.48
CA PHE A 209 -3.23 -8.02 11.55
C PHE A 209 -3.16 -9.03 10.41
N GLN A 210 -3.15 -10.33 10.72
CA GLN A 210 -3.07 -11.39 9.72
C GLN A 210 -4.23 -11.35 8.73
N ASP A 211 -5.46 -11.13 9.22
CA ASP A 211 -6.64 -11.06 8.35
C ASP A 211 -6.58 -9.87 7.39
N ILE A 212 -6.10 -8.72 7.86
CA ILE A 212 -5.89 -7.52 7.03
C ILE A 212 -4.77 -7.75 6.04
N PHE A 213 -3.63 -8.27 6.48
CA PHE A 213 -2.49 -8.55 5.63
C PHE A 213 -2.84 -9.51 4.49
N GLN A 214 -3.57 -10.59 4.78
CA GLN A 214 -4.03 -11.53 3.74
C GLN A 214 -4.98 -10.89 2.72
N PHE A 215 -5.85 -9.97 3.15
CA PHE A 215 -6.70 -9.21 2.23
C PHE A 215 -5.87 -8.36 1.27
N TYR A 216 -4.84 -7.67 1.76
CA TYR A 216 -3.96 -6.86 0.90
C TYR A 216 -3.07 -7.70 0.00
N LEU A 217 -2.62 -8.89 0.42
CA LEU A 217 -1.94 -9.83 -0.47
C LEU A 217 -2.83 -10.33 -1.62
N GLN A 218 -4.14 -10.40 -1.42
CA GLN A 218 -5.08 -10.70 -2.51
C GLN A 218 -5.25 -9.50 -3.44
N MET A 219 -5.32 -8.29 -2.88
CA MET A 219 -5.38 -7.05 -3.66
C MET A 219 -4.16 -6.87 -4.57
N GLU A 220 -2.96 -7.22 -4.10
CA GLU A 220 -1.75 -7.19 -4.92
C GLU A 220 -1.83 -8.09 -6.15
N LYS A 221 -2.30 -9.33 -5.97
CA LYS A 221 -2.46 -10.27 -7.08
C LYS A 221 -3.45 -9.75 -8.10
N GLN A 222 -4.57 -9.20 -7.62
CA GLN A 222 -5.58 -8.60 -8.48
C GLN A 222 -5.00 -7.39 -9.24
N TYR A 223 -4.17 -6.58 -8.58
CA TYR A 223 -3.50 -5.44 -9.19
C TYR A 223 -2.54 -5.87 -10.31
N ASP A 224 -1.71 -6.89 -10.06
CA ASP A 224 -0.85 -7.51 -11.07
C ASP A 224 -1.65 -8.05 -12.27
N GLU A 225 -2.70 -8.83 -11.98
CA GLU A 225 -3.56 -9.47 -12.99
C GLU A 225 -4.27 -8.43 -13.87
N GLU A 226 -4.91 -7.43 -13.27
CA GLU A 226 -5.71 -6.44 -14.01
C GLU A 226 -4.84 -5.44 -14.79
N THR A 227 -3.71 -5.03 -14.22
CA THR A 227 -2.75 -4.17 -14.93
C THR A 227 -1.88 -4.94 -15.92
N ASN A 228 -2.02 -6.27 -15.98
CA ASN A 228 -1.18 -7.17 -16.75
C ASN A 228 0.31 -6.84 -16.51
N HIS A 229 0.73 -6.84 -15.24
CA HIS A 229 2.09 -6.48 -14.80
C HIS A 229 2.61 -5.21 -15.48
N SER A 230 1.91 -4.10 -15.27
CA SER A 230 2.11 -2.75 -15.85
C SER A 230 1.78 -2.57 -17.34
N GLN A 231 1.47 -3.62 -18.11
CA GLN A 231 1.27 -3.49 -19.57
C GLN A 231 -0.07 -2.84 -19.95
N ASN A 232 -1.09 -2.94 -19.09
CA ASN A 232 -2.40 -2.33 -19.32
C ASN A 232 -2.47 -0.94 -18.67
N VAL A 233 -2.11 0.09 -19.45
CA VAL A 233 -2.05 1.49 -18.98
C VAL A 233 -3.42 2.02 -18.54
N SER A 234 -4.52 1.59 -19.17
CA SER A 234 -5.86 2.02 -18.75
C SER A 234 -6.18 1.51 -17.35
N LYS A 235 -5.91 0.23 -17.09
CA LYS A 235 -6.13 -0.36 -15.76
C LYS A 235 -5.16 0.18 -14.72
N GLN A 236 -3.92 0.45 -15.10
CA GLN A 236 -2.96 1.12 -14.23
C GLN A 236 -3.52 2.46 -13.73
N LYS A 237 -4.10 3.29 -14.60
CA LYS A 237 -4.72 4.57 -14.21
C LYS A 237 -5.94 4.39 -13.31
N GLU A 238 -6.79 3.41 -13.59
CA GLU A 238 -7.93 3.10 -12.70
C GLU A 238 -7.46 2.71 -11.29
N TRP A 239 -6.41 1.89 -11.19
CA TRP A 239 -5.79 1.52 -9.93
C TRP A 239 -5.10 2.71 -9.24
N ASN A 240 -4.42 3.58 -9.98
CA ASN A 240 -3.81 4.78 -9.44
C ASN A 240 -4.85 5.68 -8.78
N GLU A 241 -5.98 5.94 -9.44
CA GLU A 241 -7.09 6.70 -8.87
C GLU A 241 -7.70 6.00 -7.65
N PHE A 242 -7.89 4.68 -7.71
CA PHE A 242 -8.37 3.91 -6.57
C PHE A 242 -7.45 4.05 -5.36
N ILE A 243 -6.14 3.81 -5.51
CA ILE A 243 -5.15 3.92 -4.45
C ILE A 243 -5.13 5.34 -3.86
N LYS A 244 -5.13 6.37 -4.71
CA LYS A 244 -5.23 7.77 -4.28
C LYS A 244 -6.48 8.00 -3.43
N SER A 245 -7.63 7.49 -3.87
CA SER A 245 -8.89 7.62 -3.14
C SER A 245 -8.91 6.86 -1.81
N GLU A 246 -8.28 5.69 -1.71
CA GLU A 246 -8.17 4.94 -0.47
C GLU A 246 -7.26 5.64 0.54
N LEU A 247 -6.15 6.23 0.09
CA LEU A 247 -5.25 7.00 0.95
C LEU A 247 -5.96 8.19 1.61
N LEU A 248 -6.86 8.87 0.88
CA LEU A 248 -7.63 10.01 1.39
C LEU A 248 -8.64 9.66 2.51
N LYS A 249 -8.90 8.38 2.77
CA LYS A 249 -9.83 7.94 3.83
C LYS A 249 -9.21 7.93 5.23
N TYR A 250 -7.90 8.14 5.32
CA TYR A 250 -7.11 8.06 6.55
C TYR A 250 -6.66 9.44 6.99
#